data_AF-A0A318QXJ0-F1
#
_entry.id   AF-A0A318QXJ0-F1
#
_cell.length_a   1.000
_cell.length_b   1.000
_cell.length_c   1.000
_cell.angle_alpha   90.00
_cell.angle_beta   90.00
_cell.angle_gamma   90.00
#
_symmetry.space_group_name_H-M   'P 1'
#
loop_
_entity.id
_entity.type
_entity.pdbx_description
1 polymer ?
#
loop_
_entity_poly.entity_id
_entity_poly.type
_entity_poly.pdbx_seq_one_letter_code
_entity_poly.pdbx_strand_id
1 'polypeptide(L)'
;MTFTAYPPIRPQQTILSGLTREQLQANLAAAQQAMHDLMIGGKPVSVSFSQVNGSRSVTYTSANRADLTAYIQLLQTALGTNRRRPVRFMYR
;
A
#
# COMPACT_ATOMS: atom_id res chain seq x y z
N MET A 1 -38.93 18.22 15.58
CA MET A 1 -38.16 16.99 15.88
C MET A 1 -37.05 16.91 14.83
N THR A 2 -35.85 17.39 15.13
CA THR A 2 -34.74 17.48 14.17
C THR A 2 -33.90 16.21 14.21
N PHE A 3 -33.89 15.46 13.11
CA PHE A 3 -32.99 14.31 12.91
C PHE A 3 -31.55 14.83 12.80
N THR A 4 -30.75 14.65 13.86
CA THR A 4 -29.29 14.78 13.78
C THR A 4 -28.78 13.64 12.90
N ALA A 5 -28.65 13.90 11.61
CA ALA A 5 -27.99 13.00 10.68
C ALA A 5 -26.50 12.93 11.08
N TYR A 6 -26.07 11.76 11.55
CA TYR A 6 -24.65 11.49 11.78
C TYR A 6 -23.88 11.77 10.48
N PRO A 7 -22.78 12.53 10.54
CA PRO A 7 -21.96 12.76 9.35
C PRO A 7 -21.43 11.40 8.86
N PRO A 8 -21.52 11.10 7.55
CA PRO A 8 -20.93 9.89 7.01
C PRO A 8 -19.43 9.91 7.35
N ILE A 9 -18.96 8.86 8.00
CA ILE A 9 -17.54 8.62 8.28
C ILE A 9 -16.85 8.62 6.92
N ARG A 10 -16.21 9.74 6.57
CA ARG A 10 -15.46 9.84 5.32
C ARG A 10 -14.30 8.85 5.45
N PRO A 11 -14.13 7.89 4.53
CA PRO A 11 -12.96 7.03 4.56
C PRO A 11 -11.74 7.95 4.53
N GLN A 12 -10.89 7.84 5.56
CA GLN A 12 -9.70 8.67 5.71
C GLN A 12 -8.98 8.74 4.38
N GLN A 13 -8.86 9.96 3.84
CA GLN A 13 -8.06 10.25 2.66
C GLN A 13 -6.59 10.07 3.03
N THR A 14 -6.16 8.82 3.13
CA THR A 14 -4.75 8.45 3.16
C THR A 14 -4.15 8.95 1.84
N ILE A 15 -2.91 9.39 1.81
CA ILE A 15 -2.10 9.80 0.62
C ILE A 15 -2.17 8.85 -0.61
N LEU A 16 -2.79 7.67 -0.45
CA LEU A 16 -3.06 6.64 -1.42
C LEU A 16 -4.51 6.68 -1.98
N SER A 17 -5.39 7.54 -1.46
CA SER A 17 -6.84 7.56 -1.73
C SER A 17 -7.21 8.14 -3.10
N GLY A 18 -6.22 8.66 -3.84
CA GLY A 18 -6.36 9.04 -5.25
C GLY A 18 -5.68 8.07 -6.22
N LEU A 19 -4.98 7.03 -5.72
CA LEU A 19 -4.40 6.01 -6.57
C LEU A 19 -5.45 4.98 -6.94
N THR A 20 -5.55 4.65 -8.23
CA THR A 20 -6.45 3.59 -8.67
C THR A 20 -5.96 2.25 -8.13
N ARG A 21 -6.89 1.30 -7.95
CA ARG A 21 -6.57 -0.07 -7.50
C ARG A 21 -5.52 -0.73 -8.41
N GLU A 22 -5.58 -0.43 -9.71
CA GLU A 22 -4.63 -0.89 -10.73
C GLU A 22 -3.22 -0.32 -10.49
N GLN A 23 -3.11 0.98 -10.20
CA GLN A 23 -1.83 1.61 -9.88
C GLN A 23 -1.23 1.05 -8.58
N LEU A 24 -2.07 0.78 -7.57
CA LEU A 24 -1.61 0.13 -6.34
C LEU A 24 -1.09 -1.29 -6.59
N GLN A 25 -1.75 -2.07 -7.47
CA GLN A 25 -1.27 -3.40 -7.87
C GLN A 25 0.03 -3.33 -8.68
N ALA A 26 0.16 -2.38 -9.60
CA ALA A 26 1.36 -2.15 -10.39
C ALA A 26 2.56 -1.76 -9.49
N ASN A 27 2.35 -0.84 -8.56
CA ASN A 27 3.36 -0.43 -7.58
C ASN A 27 3.76 -1.60 -6.67
N LEU A 28 2.81 -2.45 -6.28
CA LEU A 28 3.08 -3.63 -5.46
C LEU A 28 3.93 -4.65 -6.22
N ALA A 29 3.60 -4.93 -7.48
CA ALA A 29 4.38 -5.83 -8.32
C ALA A 29 5.82 -5.31 -8.51
N ALA A 30 5.97 -4.01 -8.80
CA ALA A 30 7.28 -3.38 -8.93
C ALA A 30 8.09 -3.45 -7.62
N ALA A 31 7.46 -3.21 -6.47
CA ALA A 31 8.12 -3.29 -5.17
C ALA A 31 8.54 -4.72 -4.81
N GLN A 32 7.70 -5.73 -5.12
CA GLN A 32 8.03 -7.14 -4.91
C GLN A 32 9.21 -7.58 -5.80
N GLN A 33 9.22 -7.17 -7.07
CA GLN A 33 10.33 -7.45 -7.98
C GLN A 33 11.63 -6.84 -7.45
N ALA A 34 11.59 -5.59 -7.01
CA ALA A 34 12.75 -4.92 -6.46
C ALA A 34 13.29 -5.58 -5.18
N MET A 35 12.39 -6.09 -4.33
CA MET A 35 12.79 -6.88 -3.16
C MET A 35 13.53 -8.15 -3.57
N HIS A 36 13.05 -8.84 -4.60
CA HIS A 36 13.65 -10.05 -5.14
C HIS A 36 15.04 -9.77 -5.72
N ASP A 37 15.16 -8.72 -6.53
CA ASP A 37 16.42 -8.30 -7.14
C ASP A 37 17.45 -7.85 -6.09
N LEU A 38 17.00 -7.17 -5.03
CA LEU A 38 17.84 -6.83 -3.87
C LEU A 38 18.30 -8.06 -3.10
N MET A 39 17.42 -9.06 -2.91
CA MET A 39 17.76 -10.29 -2.19
C MET A 39 18.75 -11.17 -2.95
N ILE A 40 18.64 -11.23 -4.28
CA ILE A 40 19.48 -12.09 -5.12
C ILE A 40 20.79 -11.40 -5.49
N GLY A 41 20.73 -10.13 -5.90
CA GLY A 41 21.85 -9.43 -6.51
C GLY A 41 22.63 -8.51 -5.58
N GLY A 42 22.08 -8.14 -4.41
CA GLY A 42 22.70 -7.18 -3.49
C GLY A 42 22.92 -5.78 -4.06
N LYS A 43 22.43 -5.51 -5.28
CA LYS A 43 22.64 -4.26 -6.02
C LYS A 43 21.55 -3.24 -5.67
N PRO A 44 21.86 -1.93 -5.73
CA PRO A 44 20.84 -0.90 -5.63
C PRO A 44 19.79 -1.07 -6.74
N VAL A 45 18.51 -1.08 -6.38
CA VAL A 45 17.38 -1.20 -7.32
C VAL A 45 16.58 0.10 -7.29
N SER A 46 16.39 0.70 -8.47
CA SER A 46 15.54 1.87 -8.65
C SER A 46 14.11 1.44 -8.94
N VAL A 47 13.18 1.83 -8.07
CA VAL A 47 11.76 1.51 -8.21
C VAL A 47 11.00 2.78 -8.55
N SER A 48 10.31 2.76 -9.69
CA SER A 48 9.42 3.81 -10.13
C SER A 48 7.99 3.47 -9.73
N PHE A 49 7.36 4.30 -8.92
CA PHE A 49 5.97 4.11 -8.47
C PHE A 49 5.10 5.31 -8.83
N SER A 50 3.89 5.01 -9.31
CA SER A 50 2.88 6.00 -9.65
C SER A 50 2.22 6.53 -8.39
N GLN A 51 2.03 7.85 -8.33
CA GLN A 51 1.33 8.61 -7.30
C GLN A 51 0.24 9.47 -7.95
N VAL A 52 -0.67 9.99 -7.13
CA VAL A 52 -1.82 10.81 -7.58
C VAL A 52 -1.40 12.03 -8.42
N ASN A 53 -0.19 12.55 -8.21
CA ASN A 53 0.33 13.74 -8.91
C ASN A 53 1.64 13.48 -9.67
N GLY A 54 1.91 12.23 -10.06
CA GLY A 54 3.08 11.88 -10.88
C GLY A 54 3.80 10.61 -10.46
N SER A 55 4.89 10.28 -11.16
CA SER A 55 5.70 9.10 -10.89
C SER A 55 6.92 9.48 -10.07
N ARG A 56 7.19 8.76 -8.97
CA ARG A 56 8.39 8.95 -8.16
C ARG A 56 9.29 7.73 -8.33
N SER A 57 10.57 7.99 -8.62
CA SER A 57 11.61 6.95 -8.60
C SER A 57 12.36 7.03 -7.29
N VAL A 58 12.48 5.91 -6.59
CA VAL A 58 13.31 5.79 -5.38
C VAL A 58 14.27 4.62 -5.55
N THR A 59 15.54 4.89 -5.32
CA THR A 59 16.59 3.87 -5.32
C THR A 59 16.70 3.27 -3.93
N TYR A 60 16.49 1.96 -3.84
CA TYR A 60 16.64 1.18 -2.63
C TYR A 60 17.93 0.39 -2.65
N THR A 61 18.56 0.27 -1.49
CA THR A 61 19.77 -0.53 -1.28
C THR A 61 19.51 -1.55 -0.17
N SER A 62 20.47 -2.44 0.08
CA SER A 62 20.39 -3.39 1.20
C SER A 62 20.16 -2.70 2.56
N ALA A 63 20.63 -1.46 2.73
CA ALA A 63 20.41 -0.65 3.94
C ALA A 63 18.94 -0.25 4.11
N ASN A 64 18.24 0.07 3.01
CA ASN A 64 16.86 0.57 3.03
C ASN A 64 15.84 -0.56 2.82
N ARG A 65 16.24 -1.82 3.05
CA ARG A 65 15.38 -3.00 2.87
C ARG A 65 14.17 -2.96 3.80
N ALA A 66 14.34 -2.48 5.03
CA ALA A 66 13.25 -2.32 5.98
C ALA A 66 12.18 -1.34 5.47
N ASP A 67 12.59 -0.21 4.91
CA ASP A 67 11.68 0.79 4.33
C ASP A 67 10.89 0.22 3.16
N LEU A 68 11.53 -0.58 2.30
CA LEU A 68 10.88 -1.24 1.18
C LEU A 68 9.82 -2.25 1.66
N THR A 69 10.10 -3.03 2.71
CA THR A 69 9.10 -3.94 3.30
C THR A 69 7.93 -3.19 3.95
N ALA A 70 8.18 -2.08 4.64
CA ALA A 70 7.14 -1.23 5.21
C ALA A 70 6.25 -0.62 4.11
N TYR A 71 6.85 -0.20 3.00
CA TYR A 71 6.11 0.29 1.84
C TYR A 71 5.19 -0.78 1.23
N ILE A 72 5.68 -2.02 1.07
CA ILE A 72 4.86 -3.14 0.59
C ILE A 72 3.67 -3.39 1.52
N GLN A 73 3.88 -3.39 2.84
CA GLN A 73 2.81 -3.58 3.82
C GLN A 73 1.77 -2.44 3.76
N LEU A 74 2.22 -1.20 3.55
CA LEU A 74 1.35 -0.04 3.37
C LEU A 74 0.50 -0.17 2.10
N LEU A 75 1.09 -0.60 0.98
CA LEU A 75 0.35 -0.87 -0.27
C LEU A 75 -0.69 -1.99 -0.09
N GLN A 76 -0.34 -3.09 0.58
CA GLN A 76 -1.26 -4.19 0.87
C GLN A 76 -2.42 -3.76 1.78
N THR A 77 -2.15 -2.86 2.72
CA THR A 77 -3.17 -2.28 3.60
C THR A 77 -4.12 -1.37 2.82
N ALA A 78 -3.58 -0.54 1.92
CA ALA A 78 -4.36 0.34 1.05
C ALA A 78 -5.24 -0.42 0.05
N LEU A 79 -4.75 -1.55 -0.49
CA LEU A 79 -5.52 -2.44 -1.35
C LEU A 79 -6.68 -3.16 -0.63
N GLY A 80 -6.73 -3.05 0.71
CA GLY A 80 -7.73 -3.68 1.56
C GLY A 80 -7.51 -5.18 1.75
N THR A 81 -6.38 -5.72 1.28
CA THR A 81 -6.02 -7.15 1.43
C THR A 81 -5.81 -7.51 2.90
N ASN A 82 -5.35 -6.55 3.71
CA ASN A 82 -5.16 -6.72 5.15
C ASN A 82 -6.33 -6.18 6.00
N ARG A 83 -7.55 -6.18 5.47
CA ARG A 83 -8.73 -6.03 6.33
C ARG A 83 -9.02 -7.39 6.94
N ARG A 84 -8.45 -7.66 8.13
CA ARG A 84 -8.91 -8.77 8.98
C ARG A 84 -10.42 -8.62 9.15
N ARG A 85 -11.19 -9.48 8.47
CA ARG A 85 -12.65 -9.55 8.67
C ARG A 85 -12.86 -9.92 10.14
N PRO A 86 -13.70 -9.20 10.90
CA PRO A 86 -13.99 -9.60 12.27
C PRO A 86 -14.57 -11.02 12.25
N VAL A 87 -13.91 -11.93 12.96
CA VAL A 87 -14.37 -13.32 13.12
C VAL A 87 -15.68 -13.26 13.90
N ARG A 88 -16.79 -13.55 13.23
CA ARG A 88 -18.10 -13.67 13.88
C ARG A 88 -18.21 -15.09 14.41
N PHE A 89 -18.01 -15.27 15.71
CA PHE A 89 -18.35 -16.52 16.37
C PHE A 89 -19.87 -16.62 16.42
N MET A 90 -20.44 -17.42 15.52
CA MET A 90 -21.86 -17.71 15.48
C MET A 90 -22.07 -19.01 16.28
N TYR A 91 -22.57 -18.88 17.51
CA TYR A 91 -23.05 -20.02 18.27
C TYR A 91 -24.35 -20.52 17.64
N ARG A 92 -24.43 -21.81 17.34
CA ARG A 92 -25.60 -22.51 16.81
C ARG A 92 -26.05 -23.57 17.80
#